data_AF-A0A916YXS0-F1
#
_entry.id   AF-A0A916YXS0-F1
#
_cell.length_a   1.000
_cell.length_b   1.000
_cell.length_c   1.000
_cell.angle_alpha   90.00
_cell.angle_beta   90.00
_cell.angle_gamma   90.00
#
_symmetry.space_group_name_H-M   'P 1'
#
loop_
_entity.id
_entity.type
_entity.pdbx_description
1 polymer ?
#
loop_
_entity_poly.entity_id
_entity_poly.type
_entity_poly.pdbx_seq_one_letter_code
_entity_poly.pdbx_strand_id
1 'polypeptide(L)'
;MTFFTKSSKTLTLAALAALVLASQASAAPANSGSAPEPVAKLVAVQESGSAAKVFEDFQKMLKKTGQLPAAFNYLKAHIKKVSPYQASLMVLYLENAIKKEQPAMDKRFFADAIQTAIGKVYKPGYSITDVLNRTKDNKLKALLKEAASSGYKLETAEGMFFTFVDYKSLQPFAKDVNADIKAYIDIMTVETEKAKLKDAALVIGYQELVNRALAAEKFVSSYPNSNRTAQIKQLLAEYKSLTYYGANNTPLFDYDSKKIHPNAKLGYTNMITWNNPASSEYLTLLKKFMDLLANNDYKLTAEVEKFRKANIINQ
;
A
#
# COMPACT_ATOMS: atom_id res chain seq x y z
N MET A 1 -60.17 23.00 10.07
CA MET A 1 -60.15 21.90 9.08
C MET A 1 -58.69 21.66 8.72
N THR A 2 -58.07 20.49 8.83
CA THR A 2 -58.41 19.16 9.36
C THR A 2 -57.06 18.43 9.49
N PHE A 3 -56.97 17.53 10.47
CA PHE A 3 -55.85 16.65 10.79
C PHE A 3 -55.35 15.79 9.60
N PHE A 4 -54.07 15.37 9.62
CA PHE A 4 -53.70 13.96 9.82
C PHE A 4 -52.16 13.77 9.96
N THR A 5 -51.78 13.17 11.08
CA THR A 5 -50.49 12.52 11.36
C THR A 5 -50.38 11.16 10.67
N LYS A 6 -49.17 10.73 10.25
CA LYS A 6 -48.72 9.34 10.47
C LYS A 6 -47.20 9.14 10.35
N SER A 7 -46.76 8.16 11.13
CA SER A 7 -45.41 7.74 11.46
C SER A 7 -44.94 6.52 10.65
N SER A 8 -43.62 6.39 10.53
CA SER A 8 -42.79 5.17 10.39
C SER A 8 -42.87 4.34 9.09
N LYS A 9 -41.71 4.07 8.49
CA LYS A 9 -40.92 2.84 8.69
C LYS A 9 -39.66 2.87 7.84
N THR A 10 -38.53 2.56 8.47
CA THR A 10 -37.24 2.26 7.86
C THR A 10 -37.35 1.03 6.96
N LEU A 11 -37.04 1.18 5.67
CA LEU A 11 -36.91 0.09 4.71
C LEU A 11 -35.47 -0.43 4.71
N THR A 12 -35.30 -1.62 5.25
CA THR A 12 -34.15 -2.50 5.05
C THR A 12 -34.11 -2.91 3.57
N LEU A 13 -33.09 -2.47 2.82
CA LEU A 13 -32.86 -3.00 1.47
C LEU A 13 -32.06 -4.30 1.58
N ALA A 14 -32.75 -5.42 1.37
CA ALA A 14 -32.16 -6.67 0.92
C ALA A 14 -32.94 -7.10 -0.32
N ALA A 15 -32.33 -6.94 -1.50
CA ALA A 15 -32.75 -7.61 -2.72
C ALA A 15 -31.62 -7.52 -3.75
N LEU A 16 -30.99 -8.66 -4.06
CA LEU A 16 -30.39 -8.85 -5.37
C LEU A 16 -30.99 -10.14 -5.93
N ALA A 17 -31.86 -9.97 -6.92
CA ALA A 17 -32.49 -11.04 -7.69
C ALA A 17 -31.46 -11.62 -8.66
N ALA A 18 -31.29 -12.95 -8.65
CA ALA A 18 -30.54 -13.67 -9.66
C ALA A 18 -31.48 -13.97 -10.85
N LEU A 19 -31.11 -13.46 -12.02
CA LEU A 19 -31.77 -13.72 -13.30
C LEU A 19 -31.27 -15.09 -13.81
N VAL A 20 -32.15 -16.09 -13.88
CA VAL A 20 -31.84 -17.40 -14.48
C VAL A 20 -32.32 -17.39 -15.92
N LEU A 21 -31.39 -17.39 -16.87
CA LEU A 21 -31.65 -17.74 -18.27
C LEU A 21 -31.61 -19.27 -18.39
N ALA A 22 -32.77 -19.85 -18.65
CA ALA A 22 -32.92 -21.25 -19.02
C ALA A 22 -32.55 -21.41 -20.52
N SER A 23 -31.62 -22.31 -20.81
CA SER A 23 -31.47 -22.90 -22.14
C SER A 23 -31.67 -24.41 -22.03
N GLN A 24 -32.72 -24.90 -22.68
CA GLN A 24 -32.97 -26.32 -22.87
C GLN A 24 -32.05 -26.89 -23.94
N ALA A 25 -31.48 -28.07 -23.69
CA ALA A 25 -31.08 -29.02 -24.72
C ALA A 25 -31.11 -30.45 -24.17
N SER A 26 -31.51 -31.36 -25.04
CA SER A 26 -32.14 -32.66 -24.79
C SER A 26 -31.23 -33.80 -24.34
N ALA A 27 -31.89 -34.89 -23.91
CA ALA A 27 -31.41 -36.07 -23.18
C ALA A 27 -30.51 -37.08 -23.93
N ALA A 28 -29.64 -37.76 -23.18
CA ALA A 28 -29.42 -39.23 -23.18
C ALA A 28 -28.52 -39.65 -21.97
N PRO A 29 -28.56 -40.92 -21.47
CA PRO A 29 -28.34 -41.22 -20.06
C PRO A 29 -27.00 -41.88 -19.68
N ALA A 30 -26.75 -41.85 -18.36
CA ALA A 30 -25.91 -42.74 -17.54
C ALA A 30 -24.37 -42.60 -17.60
N ASN A 31 -23.79 -42.00 -16.54
CA ASN A 31 -22.86 -42.73 -15.69
C ASN A 31 -22.69 -42.06 -14.31
N SER A 32 -22.70 -42.89 -13.28
CA SER A 32 -22.51 -42.56 -11.87
C SER A 32 -21.12 -41.99 -11.60
N GLY A 33 -21.09 -40.75 -11.12
CA GLY A 33 -19.92 -40.11 -10.53
C GLY A 33 -20.40 -38.94 -9.68
N SER A 34 -20.17 -39.02 -8.37
CA SER A 34 -20.51 -38.00 -7.38
C SER A 34 -20.00 -36.62 -7.81
N ALA A 35 -20.93 -35.72 -8.11
CA ALA A 35 -20.64 -34.31 -8.38
C ALA A 35 -20.16 -33.63 -7.07
N PRO A 36 -19.17 -32.73 -7.14
CA PRO A 36 -18.72 -31.99 -5.97
C PRO A 36 -19.81 -31.02 -5.52
N GLU A 37 -20.14 -31.04 -4.22
CA GLU A 37 -21.03 -30.07 -3.59
C GLU A 37 -20.51 -28.63 -3.82
N PRO A 38 -21.42 -27.63 -3.96
CA PRO A 38 -20.99 -26.25 -4.14
C PRO A 38 -20.24 -25.76 -2.90
N VAL A 39 -19.09 -25.11 -3.14
CA VAL A 39 -18.13 -24.51 -2.19
C VAL A 39 -18.72 -23.32 -1.41
N ALA A 40 -20.02 -23.33 -1.11
CA ALA A 40 -20.74 -22.27 -0.40
C ALA A 40 -20.91 -22.54 1.10
N LYS A 41 -20.22 -23.55 1.65
CA LYS A 41 -20.40 -24.00 3.03
C LYS A 41 -19.10 -24.04 3.84
N LEU A 42 -18.27 -23.01 3.76
CA LEU A 42 -17.27 -22.75 4.80
C LEU A 42 -17.18 -21.26 5.09
N VAL A 43 -17.19 -20.95 6.39
CA VAL A 43 -17.09 -19.63 7.07
C VAL A 43 -18.41 -18.89 7.32
N ALA A 44 -19.36 -19.57 7.99
CA ALA A 44 -20.17 -18.89 9.00
C ALA A 44 -19.52 -19.17 10.37
N VAL A 45 -18.46 -18.42 10.69
CA VAL A 45 -18.03 -18.33 12.09
C VAL A 45 -19.15 -17.62 12.81
N GLN A 46 -19.73 -18.28 13.79
CA GLN A 46 -20.72 -17.74 14.70
C GLN A 46 -20.08 -16.52 15.38
N GLU A 47 -20.31 -15.32 14.84
CA GLU A 47 -19.87 -14.07 15.46
C GLU A 47 -20.52 -14.02 16.83
N SER A 48 -19.72 -14.15 17.90
CA SER A 48 -20.20 -13.74 19.21
C SER A 48 -20.71 -12.30 19.08
N GLY A 49 -21.90 -11.98 19.61
CA GLY A 49 -22.49 -10.64 19.45
C GLY A 49 -21.57 -9.50 19.90
N SER A 50 -20.55 -9.80 20.72
CA SER A 50 -19.46 -8.90 21.10
C SER A 50 -18.54 -8.51 19.94
N ALA A 51 -18.12 -9.45 19.09
CA ALA A 51 -17.23 -9.19 17.96
C ALA A 51 -17.92 -8.34 16.87
N ALA A 52 -19.17 -8.67 16.55
CA ALA A 52 -20.01 -7.91 15.63
C ALA A 52 -20.15 -6.45 16.07
N LYS A 53 -20.48 -6.25 17.37
CA LYS A 53 -20.60 -4.92 17.97
C LYS A 53 -19.28 -4.15 17.92
N VAL A 54 -18.15 -4.80 18.23
CA VAL A 54 -16.82 -4.16 18.15
C VAL A 54 -16.56 -3.60 16.75
N PHE A 55 -16.84 -4.40 15.72
CA PHE A 55 -16.66 -4.02 14.33
C PHE A 55 -17.60 -2.87 13.92
N GLU A 56 -18.89 -2.97 14.22
CA GLU A 56 -19.87 -1.92 13.92
C GLU A 56 -19.56 -0.59 14.59
N ASP A 57 -19.19 -0.61 15.86
CA ASP A 57 -18.87 0.61 16.62
C ASP A 57 -17.63 1.29 16.04
N PHE A 58 -16.64 0.51 15.60
CA PHE A 58 -15.48 1.02 14.87
C PHE A 58 -15.87 1.67 13.53
N GLN A 59 -16.71 1.02 12.73
CA GLN A 59 -17.19 1.59 11.47
C GLN A 59 -17.99 2.88 11.69
N LYS A 60 -18.85 2.94 12.72
CA LYS A 60 -19.60 4.15 13.08
C LYS A 60 -18.67 5.29 13.49
N MET A 61 -17.56 4.98 14.17
CA MET A 61 -16.55 5.96 14.57
C MET A 61 -15.86 6.59 13.35
N LEU A 62 -15.43 5.79 12.38
CA LEU A 62 -14.74 6.27 11.17
C LEU A 62 -15.63 7.11 10.21
N LYS A 63 -16.96 7.12 10.40
CA LYS A 63 -17.87 7.98 9.63
C LYS A 63 -17.81 9.45 10.06
N LYS A 64 -17.24 9.74 11.23
CA LYS A 64 -17.12 11.10 11.79
C LYS A 64 -15.71 11.63 11.53
N THR A 65 -15.61 12.82 10.95
CA THR A 65 -14.31 13.49 10.70
C THR A 65 -13.55 13.75 12.00
N GLY A 66 -12.22 13.62 11.97
CA GLY A 66 -11.36 13.94 13.11
C GLY A 66 -11.40 12.89 14.23
N GLN A 67 -11.93 11.69 13.94
CA GLN A 67 -11.94 10.57 14.90
C GLN A 67 -10.75 9.62 14.74
N LEU A 68 -9.79 9.90 13.86
CA LEU A 68 -8.62 9.02 13.67
C LEU A 68 -7.88 8.68 14.97
N PRO A 69 -7.58 9.63 15.89
CA PRO A 69 -6.96 9.28 17.17
C PRO A 69 -7.80 8.34 18.04
N ALA A 70 -9.11 8.55 18.07
CA ALA A 70 -10.03 7.69 18.79
C ALA A 70 -10.11 6.29 18.14
N ALA A 71 -10.12 6.22 16.81
CA ALA A 71 -10.16 4.99 16.05
C ALA A 71 -8.89 4.15 16.27
N PHE A 72 -7.70 4.76 16.27
CA PHE A 72 -6.46 4.07 16.62
C PHE A 72 -6.51 3.47 18.02
N ASN A 73 -6.93 4.25 19.01
CA ASN A 73 -7.04 3.79 20.40
C ASN A 73 -8.07 2.66 20.55
N TYR A 74 -9.22 2.80 19.88
CA TYR A 74 -10.26 1.79 19.87
C TYR A 74 -9.75 0.49 19.24
N LEU A 75 -9.13 0.57 18.07
CA LEU A 75 -8.56 -0.60 17.41
C LEU A 75 -7.54 -1.29 18.32
N LYS A 76 -6.60 -0.56 18.91
CA LYS A 76 -5.62 -1.09 19.86
C LYS A 76 -6.24 -1.82 21.04
N ALA A 77 -7.34 -1.31 21.60
CA ALA A 77 -8.00 -1.90 22.75
C ALA A 77 -8.89 -3.12 22.39
N HIS A 78 -9.35 -3.22 21.14
CA HIS A 78 -10.40 -4.17 20.76
C HIS A 78 -10.02 -5.17 19.66
N ILE A 79 -8.90 -4.99 18.95
CA ILE A 79 -8.52 -5.82 17.79
C ILE A 79 -8.43 -7.32 18.13
N LYS A 80 -8.03 -7.67 19.36
CA LYS A 80 -7.96 -9.07 19.83
C LYS A 80 -9.33 -9.71 20.13
N LYS A 81 -10.42 -8.94 20.09
CA LYS A 81 -11.79 -9.41 20.37
C LYS A 81 -12.54 -9.83 19.09
N VAL A 82 -11.91 -9.66 17.94
CA VAL A 82 -12.49 -9.97 16.63
C VAL A 82 -11.66 -11.04 15.93
N SER A 83 -12.22 -11.66 14.89
CA SER A 83 -11.47 -12.61 14.07
C SER A 83 -10.35 -11.91 13.28
N PRO A 84 -9.31 -12.63 12.84
CA PRO A 84 -8.27 -12.07 11.97
C PRO A 84 -8.82 -11.43 10.69
N TYR A 85 -9.91 -11.97 10.14
CA TYR A 85 -10.61 -11.38 9.00
C TYR A 85 -11.22 -10.02 9.32
N GLN A 86 -11.98 -9.93 10.42
CA GLN A 86 -12.56 -8.66 10.87
C GLN A 86 -11.48 -7.64 11.24
N ALA A 87 -10.42 -8.07 11.94
CA ALA A 87 -9.26 -7.23 12.25
C ALA A 87 -8.61 -6.68 10.98
N SER A 88 -8.45 -7.52 9.94
CA SER A 88 -7.95 -7.09 8.64
C SER A 88 -8.81 -5.99 8.04
N LEU A 89 -10.13 -6.19 8.00
CA LEU A 89 -11.06 -5.16 7.50
C LEU A 89 -10.99 -3.87 8.32
N MET A 90 -10.90 -3.95 9.64
CA MET A 90 -10.78 -2.77 10.52
C MET A 90 -9.48 -1.99 10.22
N VAL A 91 -8.35 -2.67 10.07
CA VAL A 91 -7.07 -2.02 9.71
C VAL A 91 -7.15 -1.37 8.33
N LEU A 92 -7.75 -2.03 7.34
CA LEU A 92 -7.91 -1.45 6.00
C LEU A 92 -8.88 -0.25 5.98
N TYR A 93 -9.93 -0.26 6.81
CA TYR A 93 -10.81 0.89 6.97
C TYR A 93 -10.10 2.05 7.67
N LEU A 94 -9.26 1.77 8.66
CA LEU A 94 -8.42 2.79 9.28
C LEU A 94 -7.48 3.42 8.26
N GLU A 95 -6.74 2.62 7.50
CA GLU A 95 -5.85 3.07 6.43
C GLU A 95 -6.58 3.98 5.42
N ASN A 96 -7.76 3.57 4.97
CA ASN A 96 -8.57 4.35 4.04
C ASN A 96 -9.01 5.69 4.65
N ALA A 97 -9.36 5.70 5.95
CA ALA A 97 -9.74 6.92 6.65
C ALA A 97 -8.55 7.88 6.82
N ILE A 98 -7.36 7.36 7.15
CA ILE A 98 -6.10 8.16 7.21
C ILE A 98 -5.85 8.82 5.84
N LYS A 99 -5.85 8.05 4.76
CA LYS A 99 -5.66 8.59 3.40
C LYS A 99 -6.71 9.64 3.03
N LYS A 100 -7.97 9.41 3.42
CA LYS A 100 -9.08 10.32 3.12
C LYS A 100 -8.98 11.66 3.86
N GLU A 101 -8.54 11.66 5.12
CA GLU A 101 -8.46 12.88 5.93
C GLU A 101 -7.14 13.65 5.74
N GLN A 102 -6.12 13.04 5.12
CA GLN A 102 -4.80 13.63 4.92
C GLN A 102 -4.84 15.03 4.27
N PRO A 103 -5.60 15.30 3.18
CA PRO A 103 -5.60 16.63 2.58
C PRO A 103 -6.09 17.74 3.52
N ALA A 104 -7.02 17.42 4.42
CA ALA A 104 -7.50 18.38 5.42
C ALA A 104 -6.45 18.63 6.52
N MET A 105 -5.68 17.61 6.89
CA MET A 105 -4.54 17.75 7.79
C MET A 105 -3.43 18.60 7.13
N ASP A 106 -3.07 18.29 5.88
CA ASP A 106 -2.06 19.03 5.12
C ASP A 106 -2.40 20.50 4.97
N LYS A 107 -3.67 20.84 4.68
CA LYS A 107 -4.13 22.24 4.64
C LYS A 107 -3.81 23.01 5.93
N ARG A 108 -3.87 22.35 7.09
CA ARG A 108 -3.53 22.96 8.39
C ARG A 108 -2.02 23.09 8.56
N PHE A 109 -1.25 22.11 8.06
CA PHE A 109 0.22 22.19 8.03
C PHE A 109 0.70 23.32 7.12
N PHE A 110 0.08 23.53 5.97
CA PHE A 110 0.43 24.59 5.02
C PHE A 110 0.08 26.01 5.46
N ALA A 111 -0.57 26.23 6.60
CA ALA A 111 -0.76 27.57 7.13
C ALA A 111 0.60 28.24 7.44
N ASP A 112 0.80 29.48 7.00
CA ASP A 112 2.09 30.19 7.09
C ASP A 112 2.69 30.19 8.51
N ALA A 113 1.83 30.42 9.52
CA ALA A 113 2.24 30.40 10.92
C ALA A 113 2.76 29.02 11.36
N ILE A 114 2.17 27.93 10.85
CA ILE A 114 2.58 26.56 11.13
C ILE A 114 3.88 26.22 10.39
N GLN A 115 3.98 26.51 9.09
CA GLN A 115 5.22 26.33 8.32
C GLN A 115 6.39 27.05 8.97
N THR A 116 6.20 28.32 9.30
CA THR A 116 7.21 29.16 9.97
C THR A 116 7.60 28.58 11.34
N ALA A 117 6.63 28.13 12.13
CA ALA A 117 6.89 27.57 13.45
C ALA A 117 7.66 26.24 13.38
N ILE A 118 7.36 25.37 12.41
CA ILE A 118 8.12 24.14 12.16
C ILE A 118 9.54 24.49 11.71
N GLY A 119 9.69 25.39 10.72
CA GLY A 119 10.99 25.80 10.17
C GLY A 119 11.95 26.37 11.22
N LYS A 120 11.44 27.03 12.27
CA LYS A 120 12.27 27.55 13.37
C LYS A 120 12.97 26.47 14.21
N VAL A 121 12.42 25.25 14.27
CA VAL A 121 12.93 24.19 15.16
C VAL A 121 13.36 22.93 14.42
N TYR A 122 12.92 22.75 13.18
CA TYR A 122 13.22 21.60 12.35
C TYR A 122 14.70 21.56 11.98
N LYS A 123 15.25 20.33 11.89
CA LYS A 123 16.50 20.05 11.20
C LYS A 123 16.30 18.87 10.26
N PRO A 124 17.05 18.77 9.15
CA PRO A 124 16.93 17.66 8.22
C PRO A 124 16.91 16.30 8.92
N GLY A 125 15.88 15.50 8.63
CA GLY A 125 15.70 14.16 9.21
C GLY A 125 14.94 14.12 10.54
N TYR A 126 14.54 15.26 11.11
CA TYR A 126 13.71 15.26 12.32
C TYR A 126 12.34 14.65 12.06
N SER A 127 11.92 13.77 12.96
CA SER A 127 10.58 13.21 12.99
C SER A 127 9.56 14.21 13.54
N ILE A 128 8.27 13.89 13.40
CA ILE A 128 7.19 14.65 14.02
C ILE A 128 7.36 14.76 15.55
N THR A 129 7.90 13.72 16.19
CA THR A 129 8.19 13.67 17.63
C THR A 129 9.34 14.60 18.00
N ASP A 130 10.38 14.67 17.18
CA ASP A 130 11.52 15.57 17.41
C ASP A 130 11.07 17.04 17.37
N VAL A 131 10.26 17.41 16.37
CA VAL A 131 9.70 18.77 16.25
C VAL A 131 8.77 19.08 17.42
N LEU A 132 7.89 18.14 17.79
CA LEU A 132 6.96 18.26 18.92
C LEU A 132 7.70 18.55 20.23
N ASN A 133 8.81 17.85 20.48
CA ASN A 133 9.60 17.99 21.71
C ASN A 133 10.40 19.31 21.75
N ARG A 134 10.69 19.92 20.60
CA ARG A 134 11.54 21.12 20.49
C ARG A 134 10.75 22.42 20.42
N THR A 135 9.55 22.40 19.85
CA THR A 135 8.73 23.60 19.77
C THR A 135 8.26 24.05 21.16
N LYS A 136 8.12 25.37 21.35
CA LYS A 136 7.44 25.98 22.50
C LYS A 136 6.03 26.47 22.15
N ASP A 137 5.65 26.43 20.87
CA ASP A 137 4.35 26.88 20.38
C ASP A 137 3.27 25.84 20.70
N ASN A 138 2.30 26.21 21.56
CA ASN A 138 1.24 25.31 22.00
C ASN A 138 0.28 24.90 20.88
N LYS A 139 0.02 25.77 19.89
CA LYS A 139 -0.83 25.44 18.74
C LYS A 139 -0.13 24.42 17.85
N LEU A 140 1.16 24.61 17.59
CA LEU A 140 1.96 23.65 16.84
C LEU A 140 2.06 22.31 17.59
N LYS A 141 2.28 22.31 18.91
CA LYS A 141 2.28 21.07 19.72
C LYS A 141 0.98 20.30 19.58
N ALA A 142 -0.16 20.97 19.70
CA ALA A 142 -1.46 20.34 19.56
C ALA A 142 -1.64 19.70 18.17
N LEU A 143 -1.28 20.43 17.10
CA LEU A 143 -1.37 19.94 15.72
C LEU A 143 -0.45 18.74 15.47
N LEU A 144 0.81 18.79 15.90
CA LEU A 144 1.75 17.68 15.72
C LEU A 144 1.31 16.43 16.49
N LYS A 145 0.78 16.61 17.71
CA LYS A 145 0.24 15.50 18.52
C LYS A 145 -0.99 14.89 17.87
N GLU A 146 -1.90 15.70 17.37
CA GLU A 146 -3.08 15.24 16.63
C GLU A 146 -2.68 14.47 15.38
N ALA A 147 -1.75 15.00 14.57
CA ALA A 147 -1.27 14.33 13.37
C ALA A 147 -0.58 12.99 13.69
N ALA A 148 0.33 12.96 14.66
CA ALA A 148 1.00 11.72 15.08
C ALA A 148 0.00 10.66 15.59
N SER A 149 -0.98 11.07 16.39
CA SER A 149 -2.03 10.15 16.89
C SER A 149 -3.06 9.75 15.82
N SER A 150 -3.06 10.43 14.68
CA SER A 150 -3.91 10.11 13.52
C SER A 150 -3.21 9.24 12.48
N GLY A 151 -2.00 8.73 12.77
CA GLY A 151 -1.25 7.86 11.86
C GLY A 151 -0.48 8.61 10.77
N TYR A 152 -0.12 9.89 11.03
CA TYR A 152 0.72 10.66 10.13
C TYR A 152 2.12 10.87 10.69
N LYS A 153 3.09 10.95 9.79
CA LYS A 153 4.44 11.45 10.04
C LYS A 153 4.67 12.80 9.35
N LEU A 154 5.71 13.49 9.77
CA LEU A 154 6.16 14.75 9.17
C LEU A 154 7.13 14.45 8.02
N GLU A 155 6.90 15.10 6.88
CA GLU A 155 7.79 15.08 5.72
C GLU A 155 8.11 16.49 5.24
N THR A 156 9.15 16.60 4.41
CA THR A 156 9.52 17.86 3.76
C THR A 156 10.01 17.66 2.34
N ALA A 157 9.60 18.57 1.45
CA ALA A 157 10.07 18.69 0.08
C ALA A 157 10.11 20.19 -0.26
N GLU A 158 11.16 20.63 -0.95
CA GLU A 158 11.33 22.04 -1.39
C GLU A 158 11.14 23.08 -0.27
N GLY A 159 11.52 22.74 0.97
CA GLY A 159 11.40 23.62 2.13
C GLY A 159 10.00 23.70 2.75
N MET A 160 9.02 23.00 2.18
CA MET A 160 7.67 22.90 2.72
C MET A 160 7.52 21.67 3.61
N PHE A 161 6.72 21.78 4.67
CA PHE A 161 6.41 20.70 5.60
C PHE A 161 4.99 20.19 5.40
N PHE A 162 4.80 18.88 5.32
CA PHE A 162 3.48 18.27 5.14
C PHE A 162 3.40 16.94 5.87
N THR A 163 2.19 16.39 5.96
CA THR A 163 1.96 15.08 6.55
C THR A 163 2.01 13.99 5.50
N PHE A 164 2.52 12.83 5.91
CA PHE A 164 2.47 11.61 5.11
C PHE A 164 1.96 10.44 5.94
N VAL A 165 1.29 9.47 5.32
CA VAL A 165 0.81 8.28 6.02
C VAL A 165 1.99 7.53 6.65
N ASP A 166 1.92 7.27 7.94
CA ASP A 166 2.92 6.49 8.67
C ASP A 166 2.46 5.03 8.76
N TYR A 167 2.86 4.17 7.81
CA TYR A 167 2.51 2.75 7.86
C TYR A 167 3.14 2.02 9.05
N LYS A 168 4.22 2.56 9.62
CA LYS A 168 4.80 2.03 10.86
C LYS A 168 3.80 2.11 12.02
N SER A 169 2.91 3.10 12.03
CA SER A 169 1.83 3.21 13.03
C SER A 169 0.81 2.05 12.96
N LEU A 170 0.75 1.31 11.84
CA LEU A 170 -0.13 0.16 11.66
C LEU A 170 0.54 -1.18 12.04
N GLN A 171 1.87 -1.23 12.15
CA GLN A 171 2.64 -2.42 12.55
C GLN A 171 2.17 -3.08 13.85
N PRO A 172 1.73 -2.35 14.91
CA PRO A 172 1.21 -2.97 16.13
C PRO A 172 0.01 -3.91 15.90
N PHE A 173 -0.72 -3.76 14.79
CA PHE A 173 -1.87 -4.58 14.43
C PHE A 173 -1.50 -5.79 13.55
N ALA A 174 -0.27 -5.84 13.03
CA ALA A 174 0.17 -6.82 12.03
C ALA A 174 0.04 -8.29 12.47
N LYS A 175 0.07 -8.56 13.77
CA LYS A 175 -0.08 -9.91 14.33
C LYS A 175 -1.54 -10.38 14.47
N ASP A 176 -2.48 -9.44 14.43
CA ASP A 176 -3.89 -9.69 14.69
C ASP A 176 -4.69 -9.76 13.36
N VAL A 177 -4.05 -9.47 12.23
CA VAL A 177 -4.63 -9.51 10.87
C VAL A 177 -4.24 -10.77 10.10
N ASN A 178 -4.88 -11.00 8.96
CA ASN A 178 -4.52 -12.06 8.03
C ASN A 178 -3.11 -11.85 7.45
N ALA A 179 -2.48 -12.94 7.02
CA ALA A 179 -1.11 -12.94 6.54
C ALA A 179 -0.88 -12.02 5.33
N ASP A 180 -1.87 -11.87 4.45
CA ASP A 180 -1.82 -10.94 3.32
C ASP A 180 -1.77 -9.50 3.81
N ILE A 181 -2.65 -9.09 4.71
CA ILE A 181 -2.66 -7.71 5.21
C ILE A 181 -1.42 -7.40 6.05
N LYS A 182 -0.89 -8.38 6.80
CA LYS A 182 0.42 -8.25 7.44
C LYS A 182 1.52 -7.95 6.41
N ALA A 183 1.64 -8.80 5.37
CA ALA A 183 2.67 -8.64 4.35
C ALA A 183 2.54 -7.30 3.60
N TYR A 184 1.31 -6.85 3.37
CA TYR A 184 1.01 -5.54 2.80
C TYR A 184 1.53 -4.39 3.68
N ILE A 185 1.24 -4.42 4.99
CA ILE A 185 1.71 -3.41 5.94
C ILE A 185 3.24 -3.40 5.98
N ASP A 186 3.89 -4.56 5.97
CA ASP A 186 5.36 -4.68 5.95
C ASP A 186 5.95 -3.99 4.71
N ILE A 187 5.42 -4.25 3.51
CA ILE A 187 5.86 -3.61 2.26
C ILE A 187 5.66 -2.09 2.32
N MET A 188 4.48 -1.64 2.73
CA MET A 188 4.17 -0.21 2.77
C MET A 188 4.93 0.53 3.88
N THR A 189 5.32 -0.15 4.95
CA THR A 189 6.21 0.41 5.98
C THR A 189 7.56 0.76 5.36
N VAL A 190 8.15 -0.16 4.59
CA VAL A 190 9.42 0.10 3.87
C VAL A 190 9.28 1.27 2.89
N GLU A 191 8.18 1.33 2.14
CA GLU A 191 7.91 2.41 1.19
C GLU A 191 7.83 3.78 1.85
N THR A 192 7.21 3.84 3.03
CA THR A 192 7.02 5.10 3.73
C THR A 192 8.21 5.49 4.58
N GLU A 193 8.95 4.56 5.19
CA GLU A 193 10.14 4.88 5.99
C GLU A 193 11.32 5.34 5.11
N LYS A 194 11.44 4.79 3.91
CA LYS A 194 12.55 5.11 3.00
C LYS A 194 12.02 5.29 1.59
N ALA A 195 11.78 6.55 1.23
CA ALA A 195 11.35 6.93 -0.11
C ALA A 195 12.31 6.37 -1.17
N LYS A 196 11.75 5.78 -2.23
CA LYS A 196 12.51 5.30 -3.39
C LYS A 196 12.91 6.44 -4.34
N LEU A 197 12.08 7.48 -4.40
CA LEU A 197 12.27 8.64 -5.27
C LEU A 197 12.22 9.94 -4.46
N LYS A 198 13.08 10.90 -4.81
CA LYS A 198 12.98 12.32 -4.42
C LYS A 198 13.35 13.16 -5.63
N ASP A 199 12.58 14.19 -5.94
CA ASP A 199 12.78 15.07 -7.10
C ASP A 199 13.05 14.27 -8.38
N ALA A 200 12.23 13.25 -8.64
CA ALA A 200 12.37 12.32 -9.77
C ALA A 200 13.74 11.62 -9.89
N ALA A 201 14.53 11.57 -8.83
CA ALA A 201 15.78 10.82 -8.71
C ALA A 201 15.59 9.58 -7.82
N LEU A 202 16.18 8.45 -8.22
CA LEU A 202 16.28 7.24 -7.42
C LEU A 202 17.25 7.48 -6.27
N VAL A 203 16.74 7.50 -5.04
CA VAL A 203 17.54 7.78 -3.83
C VAL A 203 17.86 6.54 -3.00
N ILE A 204 17.49 5.36 -3.50
CA ILE A 204 17.85 4.05 -2.93
C ILE A 204 18.89 3.35 -3.81
N GLY A 205 19.67 2.45 -3.22
CA GLY A 205 20.59 1.60 -3.98
C GLY A 205 19.86 0.54 -4.81
N TYR A 206 20.51 0.08 -5.87
CA TYR A 206 19.94 -0.92 -6.79
C TYR A 206 19.66 -2.29 -6.16
N GLN A 207 20.40 -2.66 -5.11
CA GLN A 207 20.10 -3.88 -4.32
C GLN A 207 18.78 -3.75 -3.55
N GLU A 208 18.56 -2.58 -2.93
CA GLU A 208 17.29 -2.27 -2.24
C GLU A 208 16.13 -2.25 -3.24
N LEU A 209 16.32 -1.67 -4.43
CA LEU A 209 15.31 -1.68 -5.50
C LEU A 209 14.90 -3.12 -5.88
N VAL A 210 15.87 -4.02 -6.07
CA VAL A 210 15.59 -5.44 -6.37
C VAL A 210 14.89 -6.13 -5.20
N ASN A 211 15.33 -5.91 -3.96
CA ASN A 211 14.69 -6.50 -2.78
C ASN A 211 13.23 -6.08 -2.64
N ARG A 212 12.92 -4.81 -2.90
CA ARG A 212 11.53 -4.32 -2.89
C ARG A 212 10.69 -4.90 -4.03
N ALA A 213 11.26 -5.05 -5.22
CA ALA A 213 10.61 -5.73 -6.34
C ALA A 213 10.29 -7.18 -5.99
N LEU A 214 11.23 -7.91 -5.39
CA LEU A 214 11.05 -9.28 -4.94
C LEU A 214 9.97 -9.42 -3.86
N ALA A 215 9.93 -8.49 -2.90
CA ALA A 215 8.88 -8.46 -1.88
C ALA A 215 7.48 -8.25 -2.49
N ALA A 216 7.36 -7.33 -3.44
CA ALA A 216 6.12 -7.07 -4.17
C ALA A 216 5.70 -8.26 -5.04
N GLU A 217 6.64 -8.89 -5.75
CA GLU A 217 6.36 -10.10 -6.54
C GLU A 217 5.90 -11.26 -5.67
N LYS A 218 6.59 -11.51 -4.55
CA LYS A 218 6.20 -12.55 -3.58
C LYS A 218 4.80 -12.31 -3.04
N PHE A 219 4.43 -11.07 -2.75
CA PHE A 219 3.07 -10.73 -2.32
C PHE A 219 2.04 -11.10 -3.39
N VAL A 220 2.28 -10.68 -4.64
CA VAL A 220 1.34 -10.89 -5.75
C VAL A 220 1.12 -12.38 -6.02
N SER A 221 2.18 -13.20 -5.94
CA SER A 221 2.09 -14.65 -6.14
C SER A 221 1.46 -15.37 -4.94
N SER A 222 1.78 -14.96 -3.72
CA SER A 222 1.28 -15.62 -2.50
C SER A 222 -0.17 -15.26 -2.18
N TYR A 223 -0.61 -14.07 -2.57
CA TYR A 223 -1.92 -13.52 -2.22
C TYR A 223 -2.65 -12.97 -3.45
N PRO A 224 -2.96 -13.78 -4.48
CA PRO A 224 -3.57 -13.29 -5.72
C PRO A 224 -4.97 -12.68 -5.51
N ASN A 225 -5.68 -13.09 -4.45
CA ASN A 225 -7.04 -12.68 -4.13
C ASN A 225 -7.13 -11.66 -2.98
N SER A 226 -6.00 -11.10 -2.53
CA SER A 226 -6.02 -10.06 -1.48
C SER A 226 -6.67 -8.78 -2.01
N ASN A 227 -7.34 -8.06 -1.12
CA ASN A 227 -7.84 -6.70 -1.38
C ASN A 227 -6.74 -5.69 -1.71
N ARG A 228 -5.46 -6.07 -1.60
CA ARG A 228 -4.29 -5.20 -1.87
C ARG A 228 -3.46 -5.66 -3.07
N THR A 229 -3.81 -6.76 -3.73
CA THR A 229 -3.03 -7.30 -4.86
C THR A 229 -2.94 -6.35 -6.03
N ALA A 230 -4.03 -5.64 -6.38
CA ALA A 230 -4.01 -4.66 -7.46
C ALA A 230 -2.99 -3.53 -7.19
N GLN A 231 -2.97 -3.01 -5.97
CA GLN A 231 -2.03 -1.96 -5.55
C GLN A 231 -0.58 -2.46 -5.57
N ILE A 232 -0.32 -3.67 -5.05
CA ILE A 232 1.05 -4.22 -5.05
C ILE A 232 1.50 -4.61 -6.46
N LYS A 233 0.60 -4.99 -7.38
CA LYS A 233 0.92 -5.15 -8.81
C LYS A 233 1.39 -3.84 -9.44
N GLN A 234 0.74 -2.71 -9.13
CA GLN A 234 1.17 -1.39 -9.59
C GLN A 234 2.56 -1.05 -9.04
N LEU A 235 2.78 -1.27 -7.74
CA LEU A 235 4.08 -1.05 -7.11
C LEU A 235 5.19 -1.93 -7.72
N LEU A 236 4.89 -3.19 -8.03
CA LEU A 236 5.82 -4.08 -8.74
C LEU A 236 6.14 -3.55 -10.15
N ALA A 237 5.13 -3.05 -10.86
CA ALA A 237 5.33 -2.44 -12.18
C ALA A 237 6.23 -1.19 -12.11
N GLU A 238 6.06 -0.34 -11.09
CA GLU A 238 6.95 0.79 -10.82
C GLU A 238 8.39 0.34 -10.59
N TYR A 239 8.63 -0.68 -9.75
CA TYR A 239 9.97 -1.19 -9.53
C TYR A 239 10.59 -1.77 -10.79
N LYS A 240 9.80 -2.49 -11.60
CA LYS A 240 10.25 -2.98 -12.91
C LYS A 240 10.63 -1.79 -13.80
N SER A 241 9.82 -0.75 -13.88
CA SER A 241 10.14 0.47 -14.64
C SER A 241 11.47 1.09 -14.18
N LEU A 242 11.62 1.33 -12.88
CA LEU A 242 12.88 1.85 -12.29
C LEU A 242 14.07 0.93 -12.55
N THR A 243 13.86 -0.39 -12.58
CA THR A 243 14.92 -1.37 -12.83
C THR A 243 15.53 -1.21 -14.22
N TYR A 244 14.70 -1.01 -15.25
CA TYR A 244 15.15 -1.01 -16.65
C TYR A 244 15.36 0.39 -17.25
N TYR A 245 14.74 1.41 -16.67
CA TYR A 245 14.84 2.79 -17.15
C TYR A 245 15.58 3.71 -16.17
N GLY A 246 15.59 3.40 -14.88
CA GLY A 246 15.96 4.36 -13.84
C GLY A 246 14.85 5.37 -13.60
N ALA A 247 15.20 6.51 -13.03
CA ALA A 247 14.29 7.65 -12.84
C ALA A 247 14.70 8.82 -13.74
N ASN A 248 13.85 9.83 -13.90
CA ASN A 248 14.13 10.93 -14.84
C ASN A 248 15.45 11.66 -14.55
N ASN A 249 15.74 11.93 -13.28
CA ASN A 249 16.96 12.64 -12.86
C ASN A 249 18.13 11.70 -12.52
N THR A 250 17.90 10.38 -12.55
CA THR A 250 18.92 9.35 -12.39
C THR A 250 18.59 8.20 -13.34
N PRO A 251 18.72 8.41 -14.66
CA PRO A 251 18.43 7.37 -15.63
C PRO A 251 19.37 6.19 -15.40
N LEU A 252 18.97 5.00 -15.82
CA LEU A 252 19.82 3.82 -15.68
C LEU A 252 21.11 3.92 -16.53
N PHE A 253 20.98 4.56 -17.69
CA PHE A 253 22.05 4.74 -18.66
C PHE A 253 22.50 6.20 -18.68
N ASP A 254 23.81 6.39 -18.69
CA ASP A 254 24.45 7.68 -18.87
C ASP A 254 24.06 8.31 -20.22
N TYR A 255 23.85 9.62 -20.24
CA TYR A 255 23.33 10.31 -21.42
C TYR A 255 24.31 10.31 -22.59
N ASP A 256 25.61 10.44 -22.33
CA ASP A 256 26.61 10.61 -23.38
C ASP A 256 27.14 9.26 -23.85
N SER A 257 27.64 8.45 -22.92
CA SER A 257 28.24 7.15 -23.23
C SER A 257 27.21 6.07 -23.55
N LYS A 258 25.93 6.32 -23.20
CA LYS A 258 24.84 5.33 -23.23
C LYS A 258 25.11 4.10 -22.38
N LYS A 259 26.12 4.10 -21.51
CA LYS A 259 26.46 2.95 -20.66
C LYS A 259 25.63 2.95 -19.39
N ILE A 260 25.28 1.75 -18.90
CA ILE A 260 24.69 1.59 -17.57
C ILE A 260 25.65 2.15 -16.50
N HIS A 261 25.11 2.79 -15.46
CA HIS A 261 25.95 3.28 -14.37
C HIS A 261 26.66 2.13 -13.61
N PRO A 262 27.93 2.29 -13.19
CA PRO A 262 28.70 1.23 -12.53
C PRO A 262 28.04 0.67 -11.27
N ASN A 263 27.40 1.53 -10.46
CA ASN A 263 26.67 1.13 -9.26
C ASN A 263 25.44 0.26 -9.58
N ALA A 264 24.74 0.54 -10.68
CA ALA A 264 23.61 -0.26 -11.16
C ALA A 264 24.07 -1.63 -11.64
N LYS A 265 25.12 -1.67 -12.47
CA LYS A 265 25.74 -2.91 -12.92
C LYS A 265 26.15 -3.78 -11.74
N LEU A 266 26.90 -3.22 -10.79
CA LEU A 266 27.35 -3.94 -9.59
C LEU A 266 26.16 -4.44 -8.75
N GLY A 267 25.18 -3.57 -8.50
CA GLY A 267 24.00 -3.91 -7.70
C GLY A 267 23.21 -5.07 -8.32
N TYR A 268 22.90 -5.00 -9.61
CA TYR A 268 22.17 -6.06 -10.30
C TYR A 268 22.96 -7.36 -10.41
N THR A 269 24.26 -7.30 -10.74
CA THR A 269 25.11 -8.49 -10.75
C THR A 269 25.14 -9.17 -9.38
N ASN A 270 25.33 -8.41 -8.30
CA ASN A 270 25.31 -8.97 -6.94
C ASN A 270 23.96 -9.64 -6.62
N MET A 271 22.84 -8.99 -6.93
CA MET A 271 21.52 -9.55 -6.65
C MET A 271 21.24 -10.83 -7.45
N ILE A 272 21.70 -10.90 -8.70
CA ILE A 272 21.63 -12.12 -9.51
C ILE A 272 22.49 -13.23 -8.90
N THR A 273 23.71 -12.92 -8.45
CA THR A 273 24.66 -13.91 -7.92
C THR A 273 24.26 -14.43 -6.54
N TRP A 274 23.73 -13.57 -5.67
CA TRP A 274 23.35 -13.93 -4.30
C TRP A 274 22.01 -14.67 -4.21
N ASN A 275 21.23 -14.67 -5.29
CA ASN A 275 19.95 -15.34 -5.37
C ASN A 275 19.98 -16.42 -6.47
N ASN A 276 18.96 -17.25 -6.53
CA ASN A 276 18.73 -18.11 -7.68
C ASN A 276 17.83 -17.35 -8.69
N PRO A 277 18.31 -16.96 -9.88
CA PRO A 277 17.48 -16.22 -10.83
C PRO A 277 16.18 -16.95 -11.24
N ALA A 278 16.18 -18.28 -11.20
CA ALA A 278 15.00 -19.10 -11.52
C ALA A 278 13.94 -19.11 -10.41
N SER A 279 14.21 -18.55 -9.23
CA SER A 279 13.24 -18.50 -8.13
C SER A 279 12.20 -17.39 -8.26
N SER A 280 12.32 -16.53 -9.28
CA SER A 280 11.53 -15.31 -9.45
C SER A 280 11.44 -14.94 -10.93
N GLU A 281 10.25 -14.59 -11.42
CA GLU A 281 10.10 -14.09 -12.79
C GLU A 281 10.85 -12.78 -12.99
N TYR A 282 10.80 -11.88 -12.00
CA TYR A 282 11.56 -10.65 -11.97
C TYR A 282 13.07 -10.88 -12.05
N LEU A 283 13.65 -11.78 -11.24
CA LEU A 283 15.09 -12.07 -11.30
C LEU A 283 15.48 -12.77 -12.61
N THR A 284 14.62 -13.64 -13.14
CA THR A 284 14.84 -14.26 -14.46
C THR A 284 14.92 -13.18 -15.55
N LEU A 285 14.01 -12.21 -15.53
CA LEU A 285 14.03 -11.08 -16.47
C LEU A 285 15.24 -10.16 -16.25
N LEU A 286 15.58 -9.87 -15.00
CA LEU A 286 16.77 -9.07 -14.65
C LEU A 286 18.05 -9.74 -15.17
N LYS A 287 18.17 -11.07 -15.01
CA LYS A 287 19.29 -11.84 -15.56
C LYS A 287 19.37 -11.72 -17.08
N LYS A 288 18.25 -11.96 -17.78
CA LYS A 288 18.18 -11.81 -19.24
C LYS A 288 18.59 -10.41 -19.71
N PHE A 289 18.13 -9.38 -18.98
CA PHE A 289 18.51 -7.99 -19.27
C PHE A 289 20.01 -7.76 -19.07
N MET A 290 20.58 -8.22 -17.95
CA MET A 290 22.02 -8.05 -17.67
C MET A 290 22.91 -8.84 -18.63
N ASP A 291 22.48 -10.01 -19.11
CA ASP A 291 23.17 -10.77 -20.15
C ASP A 291 23.14 -10.04 -21.50
N LEU A 292 21.97 -9.51 -21.87
CA LEU A 292 21.82 -8.70 -23.07
C LEU A 292 22.73 -7.46 -23.02
N LEU A 293 22.81 -6.81 -21.86
CA LEU A 293 23.74 -5.70 -21.66
C LEU A 293 25.20 -6.14 -21.80
N ALA A 294 25.59 -7.28 -21.24
CA ALA A 294 26.95 -7.79 -21.38
C ALA A 294 27.35 -8.01 -22.85
N ASN A 295 26.43 -8.51 -23.68
CA ASN A 295 26.64 -8.69 -25.12
C ASN A 295 26.65 -7.38 -25.93
N ASN A 296 26.20 -6.28 -25.33
CA ASN A 296 26.07 -4.97 -25.96
C ASN A 296 27.02 -3.92 -25.32
N ASP A 297 28.17 -4.35 -24.78
CA ASP A 297 29.15 -3.48 -24.08
C ASP A 297 28.55 -2.64 -22.95
N TYR A 298 27.46 -3.15 -22.36
CA TYR A 298 26.62 -2.49 -21.36
C TYR A 298 26.03 -1.15 -21.82
N LYS A 299 25.80 -0.98 -23.13
CA LYS A 299 25.21 0.22 -23.74
C LYS A 299 23.73 0.07 -24.01
N LEU A 300 23.00 1.19 -24.01
CA LEU A 300 21.64 1.29 -24.52
C LEU A 300 21.66 1.26 -26.06
N THR A 301 21.68 0.05 -26.63
CA THR A 301 21.54 -0.18 -28.07
C THR A 301 20.06 -0.30 -28.46
N ALA A 302 19.77 -0.35 -29.76
CA ALA A 302 18.41 -0.59 -30.25
C ALA A 302 17.83 -1.94 -29.79
N GLU A 303 18.67 -2.97 -29.62
CA GLU A 303 18.27 -4.27 -29.10
C GLU A 303 17.86 -4.19 -27.62
N VAL A 304 18.68 -3.51 -26.81
CA VAL A 304 18.39 -3.24 -25.39
C VAL A 304 17.10 -2.43 -25.27
N GLU A 305 16.92 -1.40 -26.10
CA GLU A 305 15.70 -0.60 -26.11
C GLU A 305 14.45 -1.42 -26.45
N LYS A 306 14.56 -2.31 -27.45
CA LYS A 306 13.48 -3.25 -27.80
C LYS A 306 13.14 -4.17 -26.63
N PHE A 307 14.14 -4.67 -25.91
CA PHE A 307 13.91 -5.47 -24.70
C PHE A 307 13.14 -4.67 -23.64
N ARG A 308 13.54 -3.42 -23.37
CA ARG A 308 12.85 -2.58 -22.37
C ARG A 308 11.38 -2.37 -22.71
N LYS A 309 11.08 -2.04 -23.97
CA LYS A 309 9.70 -1.84 -24.47
C LYS A 309 8.84 -3.09 -24.42
N ALA A 310 9.42 -4.26 -24.70
CA ALA A 310 8.69 -5.51 -24.68
C ALA A 310 8.33 -6.00 -23.27
N ASN A 311 9.11 -5.61 -22.25
CA ASN A 311 8.99 -6.15 -20.89
C ASN A 311 8.41 -5.14 -19.88
N ILE A 312 8.18 -3.90 -20.30
CA ILE A 312 7.56 -2.84 -19.49
C ILE A 312 6.45 -2.22 -20.31
N ILE A 313 5.21 -2.43 -19.88
CA ILE A 313 4.03 -1.88 -20.53
C ILE A 313 3.98 -0.38 -20.23
N ASN A 314 4.06 0.41 -21.32
CA ASN A 314 3.85 1.86 -21.49
C ASN A 314 3.83 2.73 -20.23
N GLN A 315 4.86 3.59 -20.12
CA GLN A 315 4.73 4.88 -19.42
C GLN A 315 3.82 5.81 -20.22
#